data_AF-A0A453AT87-F1
#
_entry.id   AF-A0A453AT87-F1
#
_cell.length_a   1.000
_cell.length_b   1.000
_cell.length_c   1.000
_cell.angle_alpha   90.00
_cell.angle_beta   90.00
_cell.angle_gamma   90.00
#
_symmetry.space_group_name_H-M   'P 1'
#
loop_
_entity.id
_entity.type
_entity.pdbx_description
1 polymer ?
#
loop_
_entity_poly.entity_id
_entity_poly.type
_entity_poly.pdbx_seq_one_letter_code
_entity_poly.pdbx_strand_id
1 'polypeptide(L)'
;MTKRSYMNAVVKGLKSVEDVDVVLFDSNLRNDEKLSCTPMTDLGDDTKRKRIYVRLLLSIDCRETTSAALDTVNLAMEMKDQGVIGIDLSGNPVVGEWETYLPALEHAKELGIPTTIHCGEVPNRKEIQAMLDFCPQRLGHVCCLDDEEWKKLKSSMIPV
;
A
#
# COMPACT_ATOMS: atom_id res chain seq x y z
N MET A 1 -16.75 10.59 -10.31
CA MET A 1 -15.33 10.98 -10.13
C MET A 1 -14.48 9.76 -10.41
N THR A 2 -13.35 9.88 -11.12
CA THR A 2 -12.46 8.74 -11.41
C THR A 2 -11.32 8.68 -10.39
N LYS A 3 -10.73 7.49 -10.16
CA LYS A 3 -9.56 7.33 -9.28
C LYS A 3 -8.41 8.27 -9.68
N ARG A 4 -8.14 8.42 -10.98
CA ARG A 4 -7.13 9.37 -11.48
C ARG A 4 -7.41 10.82 -11.08
N SER A 5 -8.65 11.29 -11.29
CA SER A 5 -9.02 12.67 -10.92
C SER A 5 -8.87 12.91 -9.41
N TYR A 6 -9.21 11.90 -8.60
CA TYR A 6 -9.05 11.95 -7.15
C TYR A 6 -7.57 11.99 -6.75
N MET A 7 -6.76 11.10 -7.32
CA MET A 7 -5.33 11.05 -7.06
C MET A 7 -4.61 12.34 -7.45
N ASN A 8 -4.96 12.94 -8.59
CA ASN A 8 -4.42 14.23 -8.99
C ASN A 8 -4.76 15.33 -7.97
N ALA A 9 -5.99 15.32 -7.43
CA ALA A 9 -6.39 16.26 -6.39
C ALA A 9 -5.63 16.04 -5.08
N VAL A 10 -5.44 14.78 -4.65
CA VAL A 10 -4.65 14.41 -3.46
C VAL A 10 -3.20 14.86 -3.60
N VAL A 11 -2.53 14.52 -4.71
CA VAL A 11 -1.15 14.92 -4.96
C VAL A 11 -1.01 16.45 -5.01
N LYS A 12 -1.97 17.15 -5.64
CA LYS A 12 -1.99 18.62 -5.65
C LYS A 12 -2.12 19.20 -4.24
N GLY A 13 -3.03 18.66 -3.43
CA GLY A 13 -3.25 19.11 -2.05
C GLY A 13 -2.03 18.88 -1.16
N LEU A 14 -1.37 17.73 -1.29
CA LEU A 14 -0.13 17.43 -0.55
C LEU A 14 1.01 18.39 -0.94
N LYS A 15 1.11 18.75 -2.21
CA LYS A 15 2.11 19.73 -2.71
C LYS A 15 1.83 21.17 -2.28
N SER A 16 0.61 21.51 -1.90
CA SER A 16 0.25 22.85 -1.44
C SER A 16 0.38 23.06 0.07
N VAL A 17 0.85 22.06 0.83
CA VAL A 17 1.01 22.19 2.28
C VAL A 17 2.20 23.10 2.61
N GLU A 18 1.92 24.19 3.32
CA GLU A 18 2.89 25.21 3.70
C GLU A 18 3.29 25.21 5.19
N ASP A 19 2.79 24.28 6.02
CA ASP A 19 3.16 24.21 7.44
C ASP A 19 4.34 23.26 7.73
N VAL A 20 4.56 22.26 6.87
CA VAL A 20 5.59 21.22 7.01
C VAL A 20 6.24 20.91 5.67
N ASP A 21 7.46 20.37 5.68
CA ASP A 21 8.14 19.89 4.47
C ASP A 21 7.56 18.53 4.08
N VAL A 22 6.74 18.50 3.02
CA VAL A 22 6.16 17.26 2.51
C VAL A 22 7.05 16.63 1.45
N VAL A 23 7.57 15.44 1.72
CA VAL A 23 8.40 14.66 0.80
C VAL A 23 7.58 13.51 0.20
N LEU A 24 6.92 13.75 -0.94
CA LEU A 24 6.06 12.78 -1.63
C LEU A 24 6.85 11.73 -2.41
N PHE A 25 7.89 12.19 -3.11
CA PHE A 25 8.75 11.38 -3.94
C PHE A 25 10.10 12.08 -3.97
N ASP A 26 11.17 11.32 -3.72
CA ASP A 26 12.52 11.83 -3.87
C ASP A 26 13.16 11.09 -5.04
N SER A 27 13.26 11.77 -6.18
CA SER A 27 13.93 11.22 -7.36
C SER A 27 15.41 10.90 -7.09
N ASN A 28 16.01 11.53 -6.07
CA ASN A 28 17.41 11.31 -5.72
C ASN A 28 17.64 10.00 -4.95
N LEU A 29 16.60 9.39 -4.36
CA LEU A 29 16.72 8.09 -3.67
C LEU A 29 16.84 6.89 -4.63
N ARG A 30 16.70 7.09 -5.95
CA ARG A 30 17.06 6.06 -6.95
C ARG A 30 18.57 5.92 -7.14
N ASN A 31 19.34 6.94 -6.74
CA ASN A 31 20.79 6.86 -6.74
C ASN A 31 21.24 6.41 -5.34
N ASP A 32 22.05 5.37 -5.36
CA ASP A 32 22.53 4.54 -4.25
C ASP A 32 23.39 5.33 -3.23
N GLU A 33 22.80 6.26 -2.49
CA GLU A 33 23.42 6.83 -1.29
C GLU A 33 22.70 6.34 -0.03
N LYS A 34 23.44 5.50 0.72
CA LYS A 34 23.14 5.07 2.08
C LYS A 34 22.42 6.20 2.84
N LEU A 35 21.25 5.90 3.41
CA LEU A 35 20.71 6.68 4.52
C LEU A 35 21.76 6.68 5.64
N SER A 36 22.64 7.67 5.64
CA SER A 36 23.56 7.89 6.75
C SER A 36 22.78 8.63 7.82
N CYS A 37 22.36 7.88 8.84
CA CYS A 37 21.89 8.47 10.09
C CYS A 37 23.12 9.02 10.83
N THR A 38 23.61 10.19 10.43
CA THR A 38 24.55 10.95 11.26
C THR A 38 23.75 11.92 12.13
N PRO A 39 23.81 11.79 13.47
CA PRO A 39 23.23 12.80 14.36
C PRO A 39 24.16 14.01 14.33
N MET A 40 23.85 14.99 13.49
CA MET A 40 24.49 16.30 13.54
C MET A 40 24.00 17.01 14.81
N THR A 41 24.85 17.02 15.83
CA THR A 41 24.78 18.00 16.92
C THR A 41 25.04 19.37 16.33
N ASP A 42 24.03 20.21 16.23
CA ASP A 42 24.23 21.63 15.98
C ASP A 42 23.45 22.44 17.01
N LEU A 43 24.21 23.09 17.88
CA LEU A 43 23.75 24.08 18.85
C LEU A 43 23.53 25.38 18.07
N GLY A 44 22.31 25.57 17.57
CA GLY A 44 21.90 26.79 16.89
C GLY A 44 20.38 26.88 16.88
N ASP A 45 19.86 27.92 17.53
CA ASP A 45 18.45 28.30 17.58
C ASP A 45 17.90 28.49 16.16
N ASP A 46 17.11 27.53 15.66
CA ASP A 46 16.46 27.63 14.36
C ASP A 46 15.22 26.75 14.36
N THR A 47 14.06 27.36 14.15
CA THR A 47 12.75 26.70 14.03
C THR A 47 12.73 25.83 12.77
N LYS A 48 13.43 24.70 12.77
CA LYS A 48 13.43 23.74 11.66
C LYS A 48 12.01 23.25 11.46
N ARG A 49 11.46 23.61 10.30
CA ARG A 49 10.16 23.16 9.84
C ARG A 49 10.12 21.64 9.88
N LYS A 50 9.07 21.10 10.52
CA LYS A 50 8.90 19.65 10.63
C LYS A 50 8.78 19.05 9.23
N ARG A 51 9.30 17.84 9.05
CA ARG A 51 9.27 17.11 7.77
C ARG A 51 8.41 15.86 7.88
N ILE A 52 7.63 15.59 6.84
CA ILE A 52 6.82 14.37 6.71
C ILE A 52 7.13 13.69 5.37
N TYR A 53 7.40 12.38 5.44
CA TYR A 53 7.54 11.54 4.25
C TYR A 53 6.21 10.89 3.96
N VAL A 54 5.67 11.13 2.77
CA VAL A 54 4.35 10.64 2.38
C VAL A 54 4.53 9.67 1.21
N ARG A 55 3.88 8.51 1.31
CA ARG A 55 3.74 7.53 0.23
C ARG A 55 2.29 7.10 0.16
N LEU A 56 1.87 6.68 -1.03
CA LEU A 56 0.48 6.39 -1.34
C LEU A 56 0.32 4.92 -1.71
N LEU A 57 -0.77 4.32 -1.26
CA LEU A 57 -1.26 3.03 -1.73
C LEU A 57 -2.59 3.27 -2.43
N LEU A 58 -2.82 2.61 -3.57
CA LEU A 58 -4.14 2.65 -4.21
C LEU A 58 -4.95 1.44 -3.77
N SER A 59 -6.09 1.70 -3.15
CA SER A 59 -7.01 0.64 -2.73
C SER A 59 -7.90 0.18 -3.90
N ILE A 60 -7.97 -1.13 -4.08
CA ILE A 60 -9.03 -1.85 -4.78
C ILE A 60 -10.13 -2.10 -3.74
N ASP A 61 -11.35 -1.63 -4.01
CA ASP A 61 -12.50 -1.87 -3.13
C ASP A 61 -13.16 -3.21 -3.48
N CYS A 62 -13.51 -4.03 -2.47
CA CYS A 62 -14.16 -5.33 -2.67
C CYS A 62 -15.54 -5.27 -3.37
N ARG A 63 -16.07 -4.10 -3.73
CA ARG A 63 -17.26 -3.96 -4.59
C ARG A 63 -16.92 -3.87 -6.07
N GLU A 64 -15.65 -3.73 -6.41
CA GLU A 64 -15.20 -3.50 -7.76
C GLU A 64 -15.13 -4.77 -8.61
N THR A 65 -15.20 -4.57 -9.93
CA THR A 65 -15.00 -5.63 -10.90
C THR A 65 -13.52 -5.87 -11.15
N THR A 66 -13.17 -7.02 -11.69
CA THR A 66 -11.79 -7.34 -12.12
C THR A 66 -11.21 -6.26 -13.04
N SER A 67 -12.01 -5.71 -13.97
CA SER A 67 -11.55 -4.63 -14.86
C SER A 67 -11.16 -3.38 -14.07
N ALA A 68 -11.97 -2.95 -13.09
CA ALA A 68 -11.68 -1.75 -12.32
C ALA A 68 -10.49 -1.95 -11.36
N ALA A 69 -10.32 -3.19 -10.87
CA ALA A 69 -9.14 -3.59 -10.10
C ALA A 69 -7.87 -3.51 -10.96
N LEU A 70 -7.89 -4.04 -12.19
CA LEU A 70 -6.77 -3.93 -13.15
C LEU A 70 -6.46 -2.47 -13.50
N ASP A 71 -7.48 -1.63 -13.72
CA ASP A 71 -7.30 -0.20 -13.96
C ASP A 71 -6.60 0.50 -12.79
N THR A 72 -6.85 0.04 -11.57
CA THR A 72 -6.20 0.57 -10.35
C THR A 72 -4.73 0.21 -10.31
N VAL A 73 -4.38 -1.02 -10.66
CA VAL A 73 -2.99 -1.48 -10.73
C VAL A 73 -2.22 -0.74 -11.81
N ASN A 74 -2.82 -0.56 -13.00
CA ASN A 74 -2.24 0.22 -14.08
C ASN A 74 -2.03 1.68 -13.67
N LEU A 75 -3.01 2.29 -13.00
CA LEU A 75 -2.88 3.64 -12.47
C LEU A 75 -1.75 3.74 -11.43
N ALA A 76 -1.58 2.75 -10.55
CA ALA A 76 -0.50 2.73 -9.58
C ALA A 76 0.88 2.72 -10.27
N MET A 77 1.02 1.92 -11.33
CA MET A 77 2.24 1.88 -12.12
C MET A 77 2.57 3.23 -12.79
N GLU A 78 1.56 3.89 -13.38
CA GLU A 78 1.72 5.20 -13.99
C GLU A 78 2.06 6.31 -12.98
N MET A 79 1.57 6.19 -11.75
CA MET A 79 1.74 7.19 -10.69
C MET A 79 2.89 6.88 -9.72
N LYS A 80 3.74 5.89 -10.04
CA LYS A 80 4.88 5.51 -9.19
C LYS A 80 5.83 6.67 -8.86
N ASP A 81 6.09 7.53 -9.85
CA ASP A 81 6.98 8.69 -9.70
C ASP A 81 6.26 9.90 -9.05
N GLN A 82 5.01 9.71 -8.60
CA GLN A 82 4.21 10.68 -7.86
C GLN A 82 3.97 10.25 -6.41
N GLY A 83 4.69 9.22 -5.94
CA GLY A 83 4.66 8.76 -4.55
C GLY A 83 3.77 7.54 -4.31
N VAL A 84 3.15 6.96 -5.34
CA VAL A 84 2.45 5.66 -5.22
C VAL A 84 3.48 4.54 -5.13
N ILE A 85 3.34 3.67 -4.12
CA ILE A 85 4.30 2.60 -3.85
C ILE A 85 3.67 1.21 -3.73
N GLY A 86 2.36 1.08 -3.88
CA GLY A 86 1.71 -0.20 -3.67
C GLY A 86 0.21 -0.19 -3.88
N ILE A 87 -0.36 -1.38 -3.77
CA ILE A 87 -1.79 -1.65 -3.85
C ILE A 87 -2.27 -2.15 -2.50
N ASP A 88 -3.49 -1.74 -2.16
CA ASP A 88 -4.26 -2.26 -1.04
C ASP A 88 -5.51 -2.98 -1.56
N LEU A 89 -5.90 -4.10 -0.96
CA LEU A 89 -7.22 -4.70 -1.14
C LEU A 89 -8.01 -4.54 0.15
N SER A 90 -9.10 -3.78 0.11
CA SER A 90 -9.92 -3.41 1.26
C SER A 90 -11.38 -3.19 0.86
N GLY A 91 -12.22 -2.80 1.80
CA GLY A 91 -13.65 -2.55 1.55
C GLY A 91 -14.51 -3.29 2.55
N ASN A 92 -15.75 -3.63 2.15
CA ASN A 92 -16.61 -4.46 2.99
C ASN A 92 -16.21 -5.94 2.86
N PRO A 93 -15.73 -6.62 3.92
CA PRO A 93 -15.20 -7.98 3.84
C PRO A 93 -16.25 -9.06 3.60
N VAL A 94 -17.55 -8.72 3.63
CA VAL A 94 -18.62 -9.67 3.27
C VAL A 94 -19.12 -9.49 1.83
N VAL A 95 -18.46 -8.65 1.04
CA VAL A 95 -18.79 -8.39 -0.37
C VAL A 95 -17.58 -8.72 -1.23
N GLY A 96 -17.85 -9.28 -2.41
CA GLY A 96 -16.79 -9.65 -3.36
C GLY A 96 -16.36 -11.10 -3.20
N GLU A 97 -15.54 -11.55 -4.15
CA GLU A 97 -14.95 -12.89 -4.14
C GLU A 97 -13.48 -12.75 -4.50
N TRP A 98 -12.60 -13.46 -3.79
CA TRP A 98 -11.15 -13.44 -3.99
C TRP A 98 -10.73 -13.57 -5.46
N GLU A 99 -11.40 -14.46 -6.20
CA GLU A 99 -11.14 -14.73 -7.61
C GLU A 99 -11.36 -13.50 -8.52
N THR A 100 -12.13 -12.51 -8.07
CA THR A 100 -12.36 -11.24 -8.80
C THR A 100 -11.11 -10.36 -8.80
N TYR A 101 -10.36 -10.33 -7.69
CA TYR A 101 -9.21 -9.44 -7.49
C TYR A 101 -7.88 -10.12 -7.80
N LEU A 102 -7.83 -11.44 -7.68
CA LEU A 102 -6.62 -12.23 -7.91
C LEU A 102 -5.90 -11.86 -9.23
N PRO A 103 -6.57 -11.71 -10.39
CA PRO A 103 -5.87 -11.31 -11.63
C PRO A 103 -5.19 -9.95 -11.54
N ALA A 104 -5.79 -8.99 -10.83
CA ALA A 104 -5.20 -7.67 -10.65
C ALA A 104 -4.03 -7.71 -9.65
N LEU A 105 -4.14 -8.49 -8.58
CA LEU A 105 -3.07 -8.67 -7.61
C LEU A 105 -1.86 -9.42 -8.19
N GLU A 106 -2.10 -10.42 -9.04
CA GLU A 106 -1.06 -11.09 -9.82
C GLU A 106 -0.37 -10.13 -10.78
N HIS A 107 -1.14 -9.33 -11.51
CA HIS A 107 -0.59 -8.27 -12.38
C HIS A 107 0.25 -7.25 -11.59
N ALA A 108 -0.16 -6.88 -10.38
CA ALA A 108 0.64 -6.02 -9.50
C ALA A 108 1.98 -6.68 -9.13
N LYS A 109 1.98 -7.98 -8.85
CA LYS A 109 3.18 -8.78 -8.56
C LYS A 109 4.12 -8.86 -9.77
N GLU A 110 3.59 -9.05 -10.98
CA GLU A 110 4.34 -9.04 -12.23
C GLU A 110 5.03 -7.69 -12.50
N LEU A 111 4.35 -6.59 -12.17
CA LEU A 111 4.90 -5.24 -12.25
C LEU A 111 5.86 -4.88 -11.09
N GLY A 112 6.04 -5.79 -10.12
CA GLY A 112 6.87 -5.56 -8.94
C GLY A 112 6.27 -4.54 -7.96
N ILE A 113 4.96 -4.34 -7.98
CA ILE A 113 4.23 -3.42 -7.09
C ILE A 113 3.87 -4.18 -5.80
N PRO A 114 4.36 -3.73 -4.62
CA PRO A 114 3.98 -4.32 -3.34
C PRO A 114 2.48 -4.28 -3.07
N THR A 115 1.96 -5.32 -2.42
CA THR A 115 0.55 -5.46 -2.05
C THR A 115 0.39 -5.58 -0.54
N THR A 116 -0.66 -4.95 -0.01
CA THR A 116 -1.18 -5.18 1.35
C THR A 116 -2.63 -5.60 1.23
N ILE A 117 -3.07 -6.58 2.01
CA ILE A 117 -4.42 -7.14 1.88
C ILE A 117 -5.10 -7.16 3.25
N HIS A 118 -6.28 -6.55 3.35
CA HIS A 118 -7.15 -6.75 4.50
C HIS A 118 -7.60 -8.21 4.54
N CYS A 119 -7.27 -8.91 5.63
CA CYS A 119 -7.43 -10.35 5.72
C CYS A 119 -8.05 -10.75 7.06
N GLY A 120 -9.00 -11.68 7.04
CA GLY A 120 -9.60 -12.22 8.26
C GLY A 120 -10.32 -11.18 9.10
N GLU A 121 -10.92 -10.15 8.49
CA GLU A 121 -11.82 -9.20 9.17
C GLU A 121 -13.10 -9.88 9.66
N VAL A 122 -13.53 -10.92 8.94
CA VAL A 122 -14.65 -11.81 9.28
C VAL A 122 -14.23 -13.27 9.08
N PRO A 123 -14.92 -14.25 9.70
CA PRO A 123 -14.61 -15.65 9.50
C PRO A 123 -14.82 -16.11 8.04
N ASN A 124 -13.74 -16.32 7.30
CA ASN A 124 -13.78 -16.85 5.94
C ASN A 124 -12.51 -17.68 5.64
N ARG A 125 -12.55 -18.95 6.02
CA ARG A 125 -11.40 -19.88 5.97
C ARG A 125 -10.81 -20.04 4.56
N LYS A 126 -11.68 -20.14 3.55
CA LYS A 126 -11.25 -20.35 2.16
C LYS A 126 -10.47 -19.12 1.68
N GLU A 127 -11.00 -17.93 1.93
CA GLU A 127 -10.39 -16.67 1.53
C GLU A 127 -9.10 -16.38 2.30
N ILE A 128 -9.08 -16.56 3.62
CA ILE A 128 -7.88 -16.36 4.44
C ILE A 128 -6.74 -17.26 3.95
N GLN A 129 -7.00 -18.55 3.69
CA GLN A 129 -6.00 -19.46 3.15
C GLN A 129 -5.46 -19.00 1.79
N ALA A 130 -6.36 -18.58 0.89
CA ALA A 130 -5.99 -18.07 -0.43
C ALA A 130 -5.14 -16.79 -0.35
N MET A 131 -5.48 -15.86 0.54
CA MET A 131 -4.70 -14.64 0.79
C MET A 131 -3.32 -14.97 1.38
N LEU A 132 -3.23 -15.97 2.27
CA LEU A 132 -1.95 -16.45 2.80
C LEU A 132 -1.09 -17.13 1.73
N ASP A 133 -1.71 -17.91 0.83
CA ASP A 133 -1.01 -18.57 -0.29
C ASP A 133 -0.48 -17.56 -1.32
N PHE A 134 -1.23 -16.47 -1.54
CA PHE A 134 -0.79 -15.38 -2.41
C PHE A 134 0.52 -14.71 -1.94
N CYS A 135 0.80 -14.74 -0.63
CA CYS A 135 1.96 -14.15 0.02
C CYS A 135 2.12 -12.64 -0.27
N PRO A 136 1.17 -11.78 0.16
CA PRO A 136 1.31 -10.34 0.02
C PRO A 136 2.45 -9.80 0.90
N GLN A 137 2.89 -8.57 0.63
CA GLN A 137 3.96 -7.95 1.42
C GLN A 137 3.52 -7.60 2.85
N ARG A 138 2.22 -7.40 3.08
CA ARG A 138 1.63 -7.24 4.42
C ARG A 138 0.18 -7.73 4.43
N LEU A 139 -0.31 -8.04 5.62
CA LEU A 139 -1.74 -8.23 5.88
C LEU A 139 -2.26 -7.17 6.84
N GLY A 140 -3.51 -6.76 6.65
CA GLY A 140 -4.25 -5.94 7.61
C GLY A 140 -5.20 -6.80 8.44
N HIS A 141 -5.48 -6.35 9.67
CA HIS A 141 -6.46 -6.92 10.62
C HIS A 141 -6.11 -8.27 11.23
N VAL A 142 -6.23 -9.37 10.47
CA VAL A 142 -6.06 -10.77 10.90
C VAL A 142 -6.83 -11.15 12.17
N CYS A 143 -8.08 -10.69 12.29
CA CYS A 143 -8.91 -10.87 13.48
C CYS A 143 -9.46 -12.30 13.65
N CYS A 144 -9.75 -13.01 12.56
CA CYS A 144 -10.49 -14.27 12.55
C CYS A 144 -9.66 -15.47 12.08
N LEU A 145 -8.36 -15.48 12.37
CA LEU A 145 -7.47 -16.61 12.06
C LEU A 145 -7.55 -17.72 13.12
N ASP A 146 -7.45 -18.98 12.70
CA ASP A 146 -7.23 -20.12 13.61
C ASP A 146 -5.75 -20.51 13.73
N ASP A 147 -5.46 -21.55 14.52
CA ASP A 147 -4.11 -22.02 14.80
C ASP A 147 -3.30 -22.40 13.53
N GLU A 148 -3.94 -23.03 12.53
CA GLU A 148 -3.26 -23.42 11.29
C GLU A 148 -2.95 -22.19 10.42
N GLU A 149 -3.85 -21.22 10.35
CA GLU A 149 -3.62 -19.95 9.66
C GLU A 149 -2.54 -19.12 10.36
N TRP A 150 -2.57 -19.05 11.69
CA TRP A 150 -1.53 -18.40 12.48
C TRP A 150 -0.15 -19.02 12.27
N LYS A 151 -0.09 -20.37 12.21
CA LYS A 151 1.15 -21.09 11.94
C LYS A 151 1.69 -20.77 10.55
N LYS A 152 0.83 -20.79 9.54
CA LYS A 152 1.19 -20.43 8.15
C LYS A 152 1.69 -18.99 8.08
N LEU A 153 0.92 -18.04 8.61
CA LEU A 153 1.28 -16.61 8.66
C LEU A 153 2.68 -16.39 9.26
N LYS A 154 2.95 -17.00 10.43
CA LYS A 154 4.26 -16.90 11.10
C LYS A 154 5.38 -17.52 10.26
N SER A 155 5.13 -18.66 9.61
CA SER A 155 6.13 -19.32 8.77
C SER A 155 6.45 -18.54 7.49
N SER A 156 5.47 -17.82 6.94
CA SER A 156 5.64 -16.99 5.74
C SER A 156 6.28 -15.63 6.05
N MET A 157 6.47 -15.28 7.33
CA MET A 157 7.01 -13.99 7.79
C MET A 157 6.31 -12.77 7.18
N ILE A 158 5.01 -12.88 6.92
CA ILE A 158 4.22 -11.75 6.40
C ILE A 158 3.93 -10.80 7.57
N PRO A 159 4.35 -9.53 7.51
CA PRO A 159 4.02 -8.54 8.53
C PRO A 159 2.52 -8.31 8.62
N VAL A 160 2.06 -8.12 9.86
CA VAL A 160 0.73 -7.63 10.23
C VAL A 160 0.88 -6.24 10.82
#